data_AF-A0A525CIH2-F1
#
_entry.id   AF-A0A525CIH2-F1
#
_cell.length_a   1.000
_cell.length_b   1.000
_cell.length_c   1.000
_cell.angle_alpha   90.00
_cell.angle_beta   90.00
_cell.angle_gamma   90.00
#
_symmetry.space_group_name_H-M   'P 1'
#
loop_
_entity.id
_entity.type
_entity.pdbx_description
1 polymer ?
#
loop_
_entity_poly.entity_id
_entity_poly.type
_entity_poly.pdbx_seq_one_letter_code
_entity_poly.pdbx_strand_id
1 'polypeptide(L)'
;MTEYYFDTSASAAIAQIKSSLEEIAHDTETFHHSGDNNLIARSIQSLDDISGTLTFLSFFGGVEICRQMKESFEYVITLPITDSGKIIEILIAATFFLDKYIDFAFSNRSDNKLLVLDMVNLLKDCCDKKPVTEFEFAFSSLEKRMDWPTKKNAPKKISQKSQLLLKKLQHVYQVGLLGAIKNNSEQHIKLMIKAISKTYKMMQQYACGEYWLLARCFLDVIYKKQIEIDNSVKALLASINLEFSYLKKYDYARLDAKTDEKKIFGLYYYLMKSGTTTTSIKRICSRYTPSASIFSAEKTAADKSALDAPDSSVLDKVSNEIEEQLDIVRDKLLTLYSDKDLNDDVLAQLREDLFNINSTLSLLGLDDAASAIHDIDDDLCAIISGSVDNFESTIASAADSIEAADAMIKGFGDPKAQTGTAQQPKNSYFDEALDILIKESRSNMSKVKSEMEEYVDSCMDRSQISRVPLLLGEIHGALSILEFDKAANIISSCNSYITSKIIESDTTPKTSDLDSLTDSLAGIEWYLEGFDEFRQTNDGLLDVASRSLEQLGALNDFGASSESGVGAAHHP
;
A
#
# COMPACT_ATOMS: atom_id res chain seq x y z
N MET A 1 -16.98 -23.48 31.60
CA MET A 1 -16.35 -23.04 32.86
C MET A 1 -14.87 -22.74 32.66
N THR A 2 -14.10 -23.63 32.02
CA THR A 2 -12.67 -23.41 31.67
C THR A 2 -12.39 -22.26 30.70
N GLU A 3 -13.22 -22.03 29.66
CA GLU A 3 -13.06 -20.86 28.76
C GLU A 3 -13.33 -19.52 29.46
N TYR A 4 -14.37 -19.46 30.30
CA TYR A 4 -14.71 -18.25 31.05
C TYR A 4 -13.62 -17.83 32.05
N TYR A 5 -12.99 -18.80 32.72
CA TYR A 5 -11.84 -18.53 33.60
C TYR A 5 -10.59 -18.10 32.83
N PHE A 6 -10.39 -18.63 31.62
CA PHE A 6 -9.28 -18.23 30.75
C PHE A 6 -9.45 -16.79 30.26
N ASP A 7 -10.65 -16.42 29.81
CA ASP A 7 -10.95 -15.05 29.36
C ASP A 7 -10.84 -14.02 30.51
N THR A 8 -11.26 -14.37 31.72
CA THR A 8 -11.13 -13.49 32.91
C THR A 8 -9.66 -13.31 33.32
N SER A 9 -8.87 -14.39 33.29
CA SER A 9 -7.44 -14.35 33.61
C SER A 9 -6.63 -13.62 32.53
N ALA A 10 -7.00 -13.78 31.26
CA ALA A 10 -6.35 -13.09 30.14
C ALA A 10 -6.67 -11.59 30.15
N SER A 11 -7.91 -11.21 30.45
CA SER A 11 -8.31 -9.80 30.61
C SER A 11 -7.55 -9.11 31.75
N ALA A 12 -7.42 -9.78 32.90
CA ALA A 12 -6.63 -9.25 34.02
C ALA A 12 -5.13 -9.10 33.66
N ALA A 13 -4.57 -10.08 32.94
CA ALA A 13 -3.19 -10.01 32.48
C ALA A 13 -2.97 -8.87 31.47
N ILE A 14 -3.93 -8.61 30.57
CA ILE A 14 -3.88 -7.49 29.63
C ILE A 14 -3.96 -6.16 30.37
N ALA A 15 -4.86 -6.00 31.33
CA ALA A 15 -4.94 -4.78 32.14
C ALA A 15 -3.62 -4.48 32.87
N GLN A 16 -2.94 -5.52 33.37
CA GLN A 16 -1.61 -5.38 33.97
C GLN A 16 -0.54 -4.98 32.95
N ILE A 17 -0.56 -5.56 31.74
CA ILE A 17 0.34 -5.17 30.65
C ILE A 17 0.13 -3.69 30.30
N LYS A 18 -1.11 -3.24 30.14
CA LYS A 18 -1.43 -1.84 29.81
C LYS A 18 -0.89 -0.86 30.84
N SER A 19 -1.11 -1.13 32.13
CA SER A 19 -0.54 -0.31 33.20
C SER A 19 1.00 -0.29 33.15
N SER A 20 1.64 -1.42 32.81
CA SER A 20 3.10 -1.47 32.66
C SER A 20 3.60 -0.71 31.42
N LEU A 21 2.81 -0.66 30.34
CA LEU A 21 3.11 0.16 29.16
C LEU A 21 3.02 1.65 29.46
N GLU A 22 2.01 2.09 30.22
CA GLU A 22 1.91 3.48 30.70
C GLU A 22 3.13 3.88 31.54
N GLU A 23 3.59 2.98 32.44
CA GLU A 23 4.84 3.20 33.19
C GLU A 23 6.06 3.30 32.27
N ILE A 24 6.19 2.44 31.26
CA ILE A 24 7.30 2.50 30.29
C ILE A 24 7.28 3.81 29.51
N ALA A 25 6.10 4.28 29.07
CA ALA A 25 5.96 5.56 28.36
C ALA A 25 6.43 6.72 29.26
N HIS A 26 5.97 6.75 30.51
CA HIS A 26 6.36 7.78 31.47
C HIS A 26 7.85 7.76 31.82
N ASP A 27 8.43 6.57 32.04
CA ASP A 27 9.85 6.39 32.30
C ASP A 27 10.70 6.83 31.10
N THR A 28 10.24 6.57 29.88
CA THR A 28 10.91 6.98 28.63
C THR A 28 10.90 8.49 28.43
N GLU A 29 9.77 9.15 28.69
CA GLU A 29 9.66 10.62 28.67
C GLU A 29 10.51 11.28 29.75
N THR A 30 10.51 10.70 30.95
CA THR A 30 11.30 11.22 32.07
C THR A 30 12.79 11.05 31.82
N PHE A 31 13.22 9.94 31.20
CA PHE A 31 14.60 9.73 30.77
C PHE A 31 15.06 10.81 29.79
N HIS A 32 14.22 11.22 28.84
CA HIS A 32 14.55 12.28 27.87
C HIS A 32 15.02 13.57 28.54
N HIS A 33 14.41 13.92 29.68
CA HIS A 33 14.72 15.16 30.42
C HIS A 33 15.80 14.97 31.48
N SER A 34 15.84 13.81 32.14
CA SER A 34 16.69 13.56 33.32
C SER A 34 18.02 12.87 33.00
N GLY A 35 18.07 12.06 31.94
CA GLY A 35 19.22 11.21 31.62
C GLY A 35 19.45 10.05 32.61
N ASP A 36 18.47 9.71 33.46
CA ASP A 36 18.62 8.66 34.46
C ASP A 36 18.48 7.26 33.85
N ASN A 37 19.61 6.58 33.67
CA ASN A 37 19.68 5.21 33.14
C ASN A 37 18.89 4.17 33.97
N ASN A 38 18.57 4.45 35.24
CA ASN A 38 17.74 3.55 36.05
C ASN A 38 16.32 3.43 35.49
N LEU A 39 15.79 4.48 34.87
CA LEU A 39 14.45 4.49 34.25
C LEU A 39 14.42 3.54 33.04
N ILE A 40 15.47 3.53 32.23
CA ILE A 40 15.60 2.58 31.12
C ILE A 40 15.74 1.15 31.64
N ALA A 41 16.56 0.93 32.67
CA ALA A 41 16.74 -0.40 33.25
C ALA A 41 15.42 -0.97 33.79
N ARG A 42 14.59 -0.12 34.42
CA ARG A 42 13.23 -0.47 34.84
C ARG A 42 12.33 -0.78 33.64
N SER A 43 12.34 0.06 32.61
CA SER A 43 11.56 -0.15 31.39
C SER A 43 11.90 -1.47 30.68
N ILE A 44 13.19 -1.83 30.62
CA ILE A 44 13.65 -3.12 30.08
C ILE A 44 13.09 -4.30 30.90
N GLN A 45 13.11 -4.20 32.23
CA GLN A 45 12.56 -5.25 33.10
C GLN A 45 11.04 -5.40 32.89
N SER A 46 10.30 -4.29 32.82
CA SER A 46 8.86 -4.30 32.53
C SER A 46 8.57 -4.94 31.16
N LEU A 47 9.39 -4.67 30.14
CA LEU A 47 9.27 -5.31 28.82
C LEU A 47 9.53 -6.83 28.86
N ASP A 48 10.47 -7.31 29.69
CA ASP A 48 10.70 -8.75 29.88
C ASP A 48 9.48 -9.43 30.52
N ASP A 49 8.84 -8.78 31.50
CA ASP A 49 7.62 -9.29 32.15
C ASP A 49 6.41 -9.30 31.20
N ILE A 50 6.23 -8.22 30.41
CA ILE A 50 5.22 -8.14 29.34
C ILE A 50 5.46 -9.24 28.30
N SER A 51 6.69 -9.41 27.84
CA SER A 51 7.07 -10.44 26.86
C SER A 51 6.77 -11.85 27.36
N GLY A 52 7.06 -12.14 28.63
CA GLY A 52 6.70 -13.41 29.27
C GLY A 52 5.19 -13.66 29.26
N THR A 53 4.40 -12.63 29.55
CA THR A 53 2.93 -12.69 29.57
C THR A 53 2.35 -12.88 28.17
N LEU A 54 2.85 -12.14 27.17
CA LEU A 54 2.45 -12.28 25.77
C LEU A 54 2.83 -13.65 25.19
N THR A 55 3.97 -14.21 25.60
CA THR A 55 4.37 -15.57 25.24
C THR A 55 3.37 -16.60 25.77
N PHE A 56 2.91 -16.44 27.02
CA PHE A 56 1.88 -17.30 27.60
C PHE A 56 0.54 -17.18 26.88
N LEU A 57 0.17 -15.97 26.45
CA LEU A 57 -1.03 -15.70 25.65
C LEU A 57 -0.87 -16.09 24.16
N SER A 58 0.29 -16.56 23.72
CA SER A 58 0.61 -16.87 22.32
C SER A 58 0.50 -15.67 21.35
N PHE A 59 0.74 -14.46 21.85
CA PHE A 59 0.80 -13.22 21.05
C PHE A 59 2.24 -12.93 20.61
N PHE A 60 2.74 -13.70 19.65
CA PHE A 60 4.13 -13.66 19.22
C PHE A 60 4.51 -12.39 18.47
N GLY A 61 3.55 -11.66 17.87
CA GLY A 61 3.80 -10.34 17.31
C GLY A 61 4.21 -9.33 18.39
N GLY A 62 3.51 -9.31 19.52
CA GLY A 62 3.83 -8.42 20.64
C GLY A 62 5.18 -8.73 21.29
N VAL A 63 5.51 -10.03 21.44
CA VAL A 63 6.82 -10.49 21.91
C VAL A 63 7.97 -9.93 21.05
N GLU A 64 7.77 -9.87 19.73
CA GLU A 64 8.78 -9.38 18.80
C GLU A 64 8.98 -7.86 18.92
N ILE A 65 7.92 -7.09 19.17
CA ILE A 65 8.02 -5.66 19.48
C ILE A 65 8.81 -5.48 20.78
N CYS A 66 8.44 -6.17 21.87
CA CYS A 66 9.13 -6.07 23.16
C CYS A 66 10.63 -6.37 23.01
N ARG A 67 10.99 -7.42 22.25
CA ARG A 67 12.38 -7.79 21.96
C ARG A 67 13.13 -6.65 21.27
N GLN A 68 12.52 -6.03 20.27
CA GLN A 68 13.16 -4.96 19.50
C GLN A 68 13.20 -3.62 20.27
N MET A 69 12.19 -3.31 21.09
CA MET A 69 12.20 -2.16 22.00
C MET A 69 13.34 -2.28 23.02
N LYS A 70 13.53 -3.47 23.62
CA LYS A 70 14.64 -3.73 24.54
C LYS A 70 16.01 -3.47 23.90
N GLU A 71 16.24 -4.00 22.69
CA GLU A 71 17.48 -3.71 21.94
C GLU A 71 17.68 -2.22 21.69
N SER A 72 16.58 -1.46 21.51
CA SER A 72 16.62 -0.02 21.25
C SER A 72 16.91 0.76 22.53
N PHE A 73 16.32 0.38 23.66
CA PHE A 73 16.64 0.92 24.98
C PHE A 73 18.11 0.67 25.37
N GLU A 74 18.62 -0.55 25.14
CA GLU A 74 20.04 -0.88 25.36
C GLU A 74 20.96 -0.03 24.49
N TYR A 75 20.57 0.25 23.24
CA TYR A 75 21.31 1.12 22.34
C TYR A 75 21.31 2.59 22.81
N VAL A 76 20.15 3.10 23.27
CA VAL A 76 20.03 4.46 23.81
C VAL A 76 20.98 4.71 24.98
N ILE A 77 21.19 3.74 25.88
CA ILE A 77 22.14 3.85 27.00
C ILE A 77 23.58 4.09 26.52
N THR A 78 23.93 3.63 25.31
CA THR A 78 25.28 3.78 24.74
C THR A 78 25.51 5.13 24.06
N LEU A 79 24.45 5.91 23.83
CA LEU A 79 24.49 7.18 23.11
C LEU A 79 24.49 8.38 24.05
N PRO A 80 25.07 9.53 23.64
CA PRO A 80 24.83 10.79 24.34
C PRO A 80 23.36 11.20 24.22
N ILE A 81 22.81 11.80 25.28
CA ILE A 81 21.38 12.19 25.36
C ILE A 81 20.96 13.11 24.20
N THR A 82 21.87 13.94 23.69
CA THR A 82 21.62 14.84 22.55
C THR A 82 21.23 14.11 21.26
N ASP A 83 21.73 12.88 21.08
CA ASP A 83 21.50 12.08 19.87
C ASP A 83 20.38 11.04 20.05
N SER A 84 19.84 10.87 21.27
CA SER A 84 18.83 9.85 21.59
C SER A 84 17.38 10.31 21.36
N GLY A 85 17.14 11.62 21.15
CA GLY A 85 15.78 12.19 21.05
C GLY A 85 14.87 11.49 20.03
N LYS A 86 15.36 11.24 18.82
CA LYS A 86 14.58 10.52 17.78
C LYS A 86 14.26 9.07 18.16
N ILE A 87 15.18 8.40 18.85
CA ILE A 87 14.99 7.00 19.27
C ILE A 87 13.96 6.93 20.40
N ILE A 88 13.98 7.92 21.31
CA ILE A 88 13.01 8.07 22.39
C ILE A 88 11.60 8.30 21.83
N GLU A 89 11.43 9.20 20.86
CA GLU A 89 10.13 9.42 20.19
C GLU A 89 9.58 8.12 19.58
N ILE A 90 10.44 7.34 18.94
CA ILE A 90 10.06 6.06 18.32
C ILE A 90 9.76 5.00 19.38
N LEU A 91 10.47 4.98 20.52
CA LEU A 91 10.18 4.11 21.66
C LEU A 91 8.84 4.45 22.31
N ILE A 92 8.49 5.73 22.44
CA ILE A 92 7.17 6.18 22.91
C ILE A 92 6.09 5.72 21.93
N ALA A 93 6.28 5.96 20.63
CA ALA A 93 5.37 5.48 19.59
C ALA A 93 5.21 3.95 19.60
N ALA A 94 6.30 3.21 19.85
CA ALA A 94 6.28 1.74 19.97
C ALA A 94 5.39 1.26 21.11
N THR A 95 5.39 1.98 22.24
CA THR A 95 4.56 1.66 23.41
C THR A 95 3.08 1.79 23.08
N PHE A 96 2.67 2.88 22.43
CA PHE A 96 1.28 3.06 21.97
C PHE A 96 0.87 2.03 20.92
N PHE A 97 1.77 1.73 19.97
CA PHE A 97 1.51 0.71 18.96
C PHE A 97 1.36 -0.70 19.58
N LEU A 98 2.17 -1.02 20.59
CA LEU A 98 2.08 -2.31 21.30
C LEU A 98 0.74 -2.43 22.06
N ASP A 99 0.27 -1.36 22.70
CA ASP A 99 -1.05 -1.36 23.35
C ASP A 99 -2.17 -1.63 22.32
N LYS A 100 -2.17 -0.87 21.23
CA LYS A 100 -3.13 -1.04 20.12
C LYS A 100 -3.10 -2.46 19.53
N TYR A 101 -1.90 -3.02 19.35
CA TYR A 101 -1.71 -4.37 18.84
C TYR A 101 -2.29 -5.43 19.79
N ILE A 102 -2.13 -5.26 21.10
CA ILE A 102 -2.65 -6.19 22.10
C ILE A 102 -4.18 -6.18 22.08
N ASP A 103 -4.81 -5.01 21.99
CA ASP A 103 -6.27 -4.88 21.87
C ASP A 103 -6.79 -5.55 20.61
N PHE A 104 -6.12 -5.33 19.48
CA PHE A 104 -6.43 -5.99 18.23
C PHE A 104 -6.32 -7.53 18.36
N ALA A 105 -5.19 -8.02 18.87
CA ALA A 105 -4.91 -9.45 18.97
C ALA A 105 -5.89 -10.17 19.92
N PHE A 106 -6.26 -9.50 21.02
CA PHE A 106 -7.23 -10.00 21.99
C PHE A 106 -8.65 -10.02 21.43
N SER A 107 -9.11 -8.90 20.85
CA SER A 107 -10.47 -8.75 20.31
C SER A 107 -10.73 -9.72 19.16
N ASN A 108 -9.75 -9.88 18.26
CA ASN A 108 -9.87 -10.76 17.08
C ASN A 108 -9.45 -12.22 17.35
N ARG A 109 -9.01 -12.55 18.57
CA ARG A 109 -8.43 -13.85 18.96
C ARG A 109 -7.43 -14.37 17.92
N SER A 110 -6.63 -13.46 17.35
CA SER A 110 -5.77 -13.72 16.19
C SER A 110 -4.47 -12.92 16.31
N ASP A 111 -3.36 -13.62 16.51
CA ASP A 111 -2.00 -13.06 16.43
C ASP A 111 -1.53 -13.09 14.97
N ASN A 112 -1.35 -11.92 14.36
CA ASN A 112 -0.76 -11.79 13.04
C ASN A 112 0.57 -11.02 13.15
N LYS A 113 1.66 -11.78 13.32
CA LYS A 113 3.01 -11.24 13.46
C LYS A 113 3.36 -10.24 12.35
N LEU A 114 2.89 -10.41 11.11
CA LEU A 114 3.25 -9.50 10.02
C LEU A 114 2.81 -8.04 10.24
N LEU A 115 1.78 -7.80 11.05
CA LEU A 115 1.29 -6.44 11.34
C LEU A 115 2.34 -5.59 12.07
N VAL A 116 3.22 -6.24 12.86
CA VAL A 116 4.20 -5.53 13.67
C VAL A 116 5.52 -5.27 12.93
N LEU A 117 5.64 -5.72 11.68
CA LEU A 117 6.89 -5.65 10.91
C LEU A 117 7.37 -4.21 10.69
N ASP A 118 6.45 -3.30 10.36
CA ASP A 118 6.79 -1.90 10.08
C ASP A 118 7.38 -1.23 11.33
N MET A 119 6.75 -1.43 12.48
CA MET A 119 7.24 -0.94 13.78
C MET A 119 8.59 -1.56 14.16
N VAL A 120 8.76 -2.86 13.94
CA VAL A 120 10.05 -3.54 14.18
C VAL A 120 11.14 -2.97 13.28
N ASN A 121 10.86 -2.73 12.00
CA ASN A 121 11.83 -2.16 11.08
C ASN A 121 12.18 -0.71 11.42
N LEU A 122 11.22 0.09 11.88
CA LEU A 122 11.46 1.44 12.37
C LEU A 122 12.40 1.46 13.58
N LEU A 123 12.18 0.57 14.56
CA LEU A 123 13.06 0.42 15.73
C LEU A 123 14.47 -0.09 15.35
N LYS A 124 14.58 -0.95 14.32
CA LYS A 124 15.87 -1.42 13.82
C LYS A 124 16.66 -0.30 13.14
N ASP A 125 15.99 0.51 12.34
CA ASP A 125 16.59 1.64 11.63
C ASP A 125 17.19 2.64 12.62
N CYS A 126 16.51 2.90 13.74
CA CYS A 126 17.02 3.71 14.85
C CYS A 126 18.34 3.21 15.45
N CYS A 127 18.60 1.90 15.35
CA CYS A 127 19.79 1.25 15.88
C CYS A 127 20.85 1.00 14.79
N ASP A 128 20.74 1.64 13.62
CA ASP A 128 21.56 1.38 12.42
C ASP A 128 21.58 -0.10 11.99
N LYS A 129 20.52 -0.85 12.29
CA LYS A 129 20.37 -2.25 11.93
C LYS A 129 19.61 -2.38 10.62
N LYS A 130 20.03 -3.35 9.80
CA LYS A 130 19.34 -3.63 8.53
C LYS A 130 17.87 -4.02 8.78
N PRO A 131 16.94 -3.51 7.96
CA PRO A 131 15.54 -3.91 8.02
C PRO A 131 15.40 -5.40 7.70
N VAL A 132 14.40 -6.02 8.31
CA VAL A 132 14.02 -7.42 8.07
C VAL A 132 12.93 -7.43 7.01
N THR A 133 13.04 -8.35 6.06
CA THR A 133 12.01 -8.54 5.02
C THR A 133 10.80 -9.31 5.57
N GLU A 134 9.62 -9.18 4.93
CA GLU A 134 8.41 -9.90 5.32
C GLU A 134 8.63 -11.41 5.49
N PHE A 135 9.39 -12.04 4.58
CA PHE A 135 9.66 -13.47 4.66
C PHE A 135 10.66 -13.82 5.77
N GLU A 136 11.71 -13.02 5.98
CA GLU A 136 12.63 -13.28 7.09
C GLU A 136 11.92 -13.15 8.43
N PHE A 137 10.98 -12.22 8.51
CA PHE A 137 10.19 -11.96 9.70
C PHE A 137 9.13 -13.05 9.96
N ALA A 138 8.40 -13.47 8.93
CA ALA A 138 7.41 -14.54 9.03
C ALA A 138 8.04 -15.89 9.42
N PHE A 139 9.29 -16.12 9.01
CA PHE A 139 10.02 -17.37 9.27
C PHE A 139 11.03 -17.29 10.42
N SER A 140 11.17 -16.16 11.12
CA SER A 140 12.15 -16.01 12.20
C SER A 140 11.90 -16.97 13.38
N SER A 141 10.66 -17.42 13.57
CA SER A 141 10.25 -18.34 14.64
C SER A 141 10.06 -19.80 14.19
N LEU A 142 10.27 -20.11 12.90
CA LEU A 142 10.11 -21.47 12.38
C LEU A 142 11.41 -22.26 12.52
N GLU A 143 11.68 -22.73 13.75
CA GLU A 143 12.87 -23.50 14.12
C GLU A 143 12.93 -24.92 13.52
N LYS A 144 11.90 -25.37 12.80
CA LYS A 144 11.88 -26.72 12.22
C LYS A 144 12.71 -26.77 10.94
N ARG A 145 13.87 -27.42 11.07
CA ARG A 145 14.75 -27.80 9.96
C ARG A 145 13.95 -28.46 8.84
N MET A 146 14.14 -27.92 7.64
CA MET A 146 13.66 -28.56 6.43
C MET A 146 14.51 -29.79 6.14
N ASP A 147 13.98 -30.99 6.36
CA ASP A 147 14.65 -32.22 5.92
C ASP A 147 14.38 -32.44 4.44
N TRP A 148 15.36 -32.09 3.63
CA TRP A 148 15.27 -32.26 2.19
C TRP A 148 15.30 -33.74 1.81
N PRO A 149 14.43 -34.20 0.89
CA PRO A 149 14.50 -35.56 0.40
C PRO A 149 15.83 -35.78 -0.34
N THR A 150 16.75 -36.50 0.28
CA THR A 150 17.96 -36.98 -0.38
C THR A 150 17.63 -38.24 -1.16
N LYS A 151 17.77 -38.18 -2.47
CA LYS A 151 17.62 -39.36 -3.33
C LYS A 151 18.93 -40.15 -3.33
N LYS A 152 18.95 -41.28 -2.61
CA LYS A 152 20.14 -42.15 -2.43
C LYS A 152 20.81 -42.63 -3.72
N ASN A 153 20.14 -42.54 -4.87
CA ASN A 153 20.60 -43.04 -6.18
C ASN A 153 20.96 -41.91 -7.18
N ALA A 154 21.24 -40.70 -6.73
CA ALA A 154 21.62 -39.60 -7.61
C ALA A 154 22.95 -39.89 -8.36
N PRO A 155 23.07 -39.55 -9.66
CA PRO A 155 24.31 -39.74 -10.40
C PRO A 155 25.43 -38.90 -9.79
N LYS A 156 26.54 -39.54 -9.40
CA LYS A 156 27.68 -38.86 -8.76
C LYS A 156 28.42 -37.87 -9.68
N LYS A 157 28.12 -37.87 -10.99
CA LYS A 157 28.71 -36.94 -11.98
C LYS A 157 27.70 -36.31 -12.94
N ILE A 158 27.90 -35.04 -13.27
CA ILE A 158 27.18 -34.26 -14.28
C ILE A 158 28.04 -34.29 -15.54
N SER A 159 27.45 -34.64 -16.69
CA SER A 159 28.21 -34.68 -17.94
C SER A 159 28.75 -33.29 -18.33
N GLN A 160 29.87 -33.23 -19.05
CA GLN A 160 30.39 -31.97 -19.60
C GLN A 160 29.37 -31.25 -20.51
N LYS A 161 28.55 -32.03 -21.22
CA LYS A 161 27.40 -31.53 -22.00
C LYS A 161 26.37 -30.83 -21.11
N SER A 162 26.08 -31.39 -19.94
CA SER A 162 25.18 -30.81 -18.94
C SER A 162 25.74 -29.53 -18.32
N GLN A 163 27.05 -29.45 -18.06
CA GLN A 163 27.70 -28.21 -17.60
C GLN A 163 27.60 -27.09 -18.64
N LEU A 164 27.87 -27.38 -19.92
CA LEU A 164 27.71 -26.42 -21.02
C LEU A 164 26.25 -25.97 -21.17
N LEU A 165 25.30 -26.88 -21.00
CA LEU A 165 23.89 -26.57 -20.99
C LEU A 165 23.52 -25.65 -19.82
N LEU A 166 24.00 -25.90 -18.60
CA LEU A 166 23.80 -25.01 -17.44
C LEU A 166 24.33 -23.59 -17.70
N LYS A 167 25.47 -23.45 -18.39
CA LYS A 167 25.98 -22.12 -18.80
C LYS A 167 25.00 -21.38 -19.71
N LYS A 168 24.45 -22.07 -20.72
CA LYS A 168 23.45 -21.52 -21.63
C LYS A 168 22.15 -21.17 -20.89
N LEU A 169 21.69 -22.04 -19.98
CA LEU A 169 20.46 -21.81 -19.21
C LEU A 169 20.60 -20.62 -18.25
N GLN A 170 21.75 -20.44 -17.59
CA GLN A 170 21.97 -19.24 -16.77
C GLN A 170 21.95 -17.97 -17.62
N HIS A 171 22.56 -17.98 -18.80
CA HIS A 171 22.52 -16.82 -19.69
C HIS A 171 21.07 -16.48 -20.09
N VAL A 172 20.27 -17.48 -20.47
CA VAL A 172 18.83 -17.28 -20.77
C VAL A 172 18.09 -16.72 -19.54
N TYR A 173 18.40 -17.22 -18.34
CA TYR A 173 17.84 -16.70 -17.10
C TYR A 173 18.25 -15.24 -16.84
N GLN A 174 19.50 -14.86 -17.08
CA GLN A 174 20.00 -13.49 -16.87
C GLN A 174 19.36 -12.48 -17.83
N VAL A 175 19.19 -12.86 -19.10
CA VAL A 175 18.45 -12.04 -20.07
C VAL A 175 17.01 -11.84 -19.62
N GLY A 176 16.34 -12.91 -19.19
CA GLY A 176 15.00 -12.83 -18.63
C GLY A 176 14.93 -11.98 -17.35
N LEU A 177 15.89 -12.12 -16.44
CA LEU A 177 15.97 -11.36 -15.19
C LEU A 177 16.07 -9.86 -15.44
N LEU A 178 16.94 -9.44 -16.37
CA LEU A 178 17.11 -8.03 -16.71
C LEU A 178 15.83 -7.43 -17.28
N GLY A 179 15.14 -8.14 -18.16
CA GLY A 179 13.86 -7.68 -18.71
C GLY A 179 12.71 -7.71 -17.71
N ALA A 180 12.70 -8.67 -16.77
CA ALA A 180 11.73 -8.71 -15.68
C ALA A 180 11.91 -7.56 -14.69
N ILE A 181 13.16 -7.18 -14.37
CA ILE A 181 13.46 -6.07 -13.46
C ILE A 181 13.19 -4.69 -14.08
N LYS A 182 13.48 -4.51 -15.39
CA LYS A 182 13.36 -3.22 -16.07
C LYS A 182 11.95 -2.92 -16.59
N ASN A 183 11.31 -3.88 -17.25
CA ASN A 183 10.10 -3.65 -18.04
C ASN A 183 8.93 -4.58 -17.66
N ASN A 184 9.03 -5.32 -16.53
CA ASN A 184 8.05 -6.32 -16.07
C ASN A 184 7.43 -7.20 -17.19
N SER A 185 8.28 -7.59 -18.15
CA SER A 185 7.80 -8.16 -19.42
C SER A 185 7.47 -9.64 -19.27
N GLU A 186 6.25 -10.01 -19.64
CA GLU A 186 5.76 -11.38 -19.63
C GLU A 186 6.67 -12.34 -20.44
N GLN A 187 7.19 -11.87 -21.57
CA GLN A 187 8.10 -12.65 -22.42
C GLN A 187 9.41 -12.99 -21.70
N HIS A 188 9.93 -12.06 -20.90
CA HIS A 188 11.16 -12.24 -20.15
C HIS A 188 10.96 -13.19 -18.97
N ILE A 189 9.81 -13.14 -18.30
CA ILE A 189 9.43 -14.14 -17.29
C ILE A 189 9.32 -15.53 -17.93
N LYS A 190 8.71 -15.66 -19.13
CA LYS A 190 8.67 -16.94 -19.89
C LYS A 190 10.07 -17.48 -20.19
N LEU A 191 11.06 -16.62 -20.45
CA LEU A 191 12.45 -17.06 -20.64
C LEU A 191 13.05 -17.64 -19.36
N MET A 192 12.85 -16.97 -18.22
CA MET A 192 13.30 -17.45 -16.91
C MET A 192 12.64 -18.80 -16.58
N ILE A 193 11.34 -18.91 -16.81
CA ILE A 193 10.55 -20.13 -16.66
C ILE A 193 11.13 -21.29 -17.48
N LYS A 194 11.45 -21.05 -18.76
CA LYS A 194 12.06 -22.06 -19.65
C LYS A 194 13.43 -22.49 -19.14
N ALA A 195 14.24 -21.55 -18.65
CA ALA A 195 15.56 -21.84 -18.10
C ALA A 195 15.46 -22.72 -16.85
N ILE A 196 14.65 -22.31 -15.87
CA ILE A 196 14.45 -23.07 -14.62
C ILE A 196 13.82 -24.44 -14.89
N SER A 197 12.84 -24.55 -15.79
CA SER A 197 12.20 -25.85 -16.11
C SER A 197 13.22 -26.88 -16.62
N LYS A 198 14.16 -26.43 -17.47
CA LYS A 198 15.22 -27.30 -18.00
C LYS A 198 16.22 -27.66 -16.90
N THR A 199 16.58 -26.71 -16.04
CA THR A 199 17.45 -26.97 -14.88
C THR A 199 16.80 -27.96 -13.91
N TYR A 200 15.52 -27.80 -13.59
CA TYR A 200 14.79 -28.72 -12.73
C TYR A 200 14.78 -30.15 -13.27
N LYS A 201 14.51 -30.35 -14.57
CA LYS A 201 14.56 -31.68 -15.20
C LYS A 201 15.94 -32.35 -15.07
N MET A 202 17.01 -31.55 -15.09
CA MET A 202 18.37 -32.05 -14.88
C MET A 202 18.67 -32.35 -13.41
N MET A 203 18.12 -31.54 -12.49
CA MET A 203 18.44 -31.58 -11.06
C MET A 203 17.46 -32.40 -10.21
N GLN A 204 16.36 -32.90 -10.79
CA GLN A 204 15.28 -33.60 -10.07
C GLN A 204 15.74 -34.85 -9.29
N GLN A 205 16.91 -35.42 -9.63
CA GLN A 205 17.47 -36.58 -8.95
C GLN A 205 18.39 -36.23 -7.76
N TYR A 206 18.70 -34.95 -7.55
CA TYR A 206 19.58 -34.44 -6.49
C TYR A 206 18.79 -33.74 -5.39
N ALA A 207 19.42 -33.53 -4.22
CA ALA A 207 18.78 -32.80 -3.11
C ALA A 207 18.39 -31.37 -3.54
N CYS A 208 19.24 -30.66 -4.27
CA CYS A 208 18.93 -29.31 -4.76
C CYS A 208 17.74 -29.25 -5.76
N GLY A 209 17.22 -30.38 -6.23
CA GLY A 209 16.12 -30.44 -7.20
C GLY A 209 14.82 -29.77 -6.74
N GLU A 210 14.43 -29.90 -5.47
CA GLU A 210 13.18 -29.26 -5.01
C GLU A 210 13.30 -27.73 -4.89
N TYR A 211 14.52 -27.18 -4.70
CA TYR A 211 14.72 -25.73 -4.78
C TYR A 211 14.36 -25.22 -6.18
N TRP A 212 14.79 -25.92 -7.24
CA TRP A 212 14.44 -25.56 -8.62
C TRP A 212 12.95 -25.72 -8.91
N LEU A 213 12.26 -26.64 -8.24
CA LEU A 213 10.80 -26.76 -8.31
C LEU A 213 10.11 -25.56 -7.65
N LEU A 214 10.57 -25.15 -6.47
CA LEU A 214 10.08 -23.97 -5.77
C LEU A 214 10.28 -22.71 -6.61
N ALA A 215 11.49 -22.51 -7.14
CA ALA A 215 11.80 -21.38 -8.01
C ALA A 215 10.95 -21.39 -9.29
N ARG A 216 10.63 -22.58 -9.82
CA ARG A 216 9.74 -22.73 -10.97
C ARG A 216 8.32 -22.28 -10.65
N CYS A 217 7.77 -22.75 -9.53
CA CYS A 217 6.44 -22.37 -9.06
C CYS A 217 6.37 -20.88 -8.75
N PHE A 218 7.41 -20.31 -8.13
CA PHE A 218 7.48 -18.88 -7.83
C PHE A 218 7.39 -18.04 -9.11
N LEU A 219 8.13 -18.40 -10.16
CA LEU A 219 8.01 -17.75 -11.46
C LEU A 219 6.64 -17.94 -12.13
N ASP A 220 5.97 -19.09 -11.93
CA ASP A 220 4.61 -19.29 -12.45
C ASP A 220 3.59 -18.36 -11.78
N VAL A 221 3.79 -18.09 -10.50
CA VAL A 221 2.93 -17.17 -9.73
C VAL A 221 3.16 -15.72 -10.16
N ILE A 222 4.42 -15.31 -10.35
CA ILE A 222 4.77 -14.00 -10.91
C ILE A 222 4.20 -13.87 -12.34
N TYR A 223 4.34 -14.91 -13.15
CA TYR A 223 3.81 -14.95 -14.51
C TYR A 223 2.29 -14.76 -14.58
N LYS A 224 1.56 -15.32 -13.60
CA LYS A 224 0.11 -15.14 -13.45
C LYS A 224 -0.28 -13.79 -12.83
N LYS A 225 0.67 -12.89 -12.57
CA LYS A 225 0.47 -11.59 -11.92
C LYS A 225 -0.20 -11.68 -10.54
N GLN A 226 0.03 -12.78 -9.81
CA GLN A 226 -0.51 -12.97 -8.46
C GLN A 226 0.40 -12.37 -7.37
N ILE A 227 1.60 -11.91 -7.74
CA ILE A 227 2.57 -11.25 -6.88
C ILE A 227 3.23 -10.14 -7.70
N GLU A 228 3.35 -8.94 -7.11
CA GLU A 228 4.06 -7.82 -7.69
C GLU A 228 5.58 -7.95 -7.56
N ILE A 229 6.34 -7.41 -8.53
CA ILE A 229 7.80 -7.45 -8.52
C ILE A 229 8.37 -6.29 -7.69
N ASP A 230 8.25 -6.40 -6.37
CA ASP A 230 8.89 -5.50 -5.41
C ASP A 230 10.41 -5.75 -5.28
N ASN A 231 11.10 -4.97 -4.45
CA ASN A 231 12.54 -5.13 -4.22
C ASN A 231 12.93 -6.48 -3.60
N SER A 232 12.06 -7.07 -2.79
CA SER A 232 12.25 -8.37 -2.14
C SER A 232 12.15 -9.52 -3.16
N VAL A 233 11.17 -9.46 -4.07
CA VAL A 233 11.02 -10.37 -5.21
C VAL A 233 12.22 -10.24 -6.14
N LYS A 234 12.67 -9.01 -6.46
CA LYS A 234 13.90 -8.79 -7.26
C LYS A 234 15.12 -9.43 -6.61
N ALA A 235 15.29 -9.29 -5.30
CA ALA A 235 16.38 -9.91 -4.54
C ALA A 235 16.31 -11.46 -4.59
N LEU A 236 15.11 -12.05 -4.47
CA LEU A 236 14.92 -13.49 -4.63
C LEU A 236 15.23 -13.97 -6.05
N LEU A 237 14.78 -13.25 -7.08
CA LEU A 237 15.08 -13.55 -8.47
C LEU A 237 16.60 -13.48 -8.76
N ALA A 238 17.30 -12.52 -8.17
CA ALA A 238 18.76 -12.44 -8.21
C ALA A 238 19.43 -13.60 -7.43
N SER A 239 18.86 -14.00 -6.29
CA SER A 239 19.37 -15.14 -5.50
C SER A 239 19.33 -16.46 -6.28
N ILE A 240 18.28 -16.66 -7.10
CA ILE A 240 18.18 -17.82 -8.01
C ILE A 240 19.30 -17.80 -9.06
N ASN A 241 19.66 -16.62 -9.58
CA ASN A 241 20.81 -16.50 -10.49
C ASN A 241 22.13 -16.91 -9.81
N LEU A 242 22.31 -16.59 -8.52
CA LEU A 242 23.50 -17.01 -7.78
C LEU A 242 23.57 -18.53 -7.58
N GLU A 243 22.43 -19.21 -7.45
CA GLU A 243 22.38 -20.68 -7.38
C GLU A 243 22.83 -21.34 -8.70
N PHE A 244 22.58 -20.72 -9.85
CA PHE A 244 23.19 -21.19 -11.11
C PHE A 244 24.72 -21.09 -11.08
N SER A 245 25.27 -19.97 -10.59
CA SER A 245 26.72 -19.78 -10.46
C SER A 245 27.32 -20.78 -9.47
N TYR A 246 26.60 -21.09 -8.40
CA TYR A 246 26.98 -22.06 -7.39
C TYR A 246 27.09 -23.48 -7.97
N LEU A 247 26.09 -23.91 -8.76
CA LEU A 247 26.12 -25.20 -9.46
C LEU A 247 27.28 -25.32 -10.46
N LYS A 248 27.72 -24.20 -11.06
CA LYS A 248 28.87 -24.19 -11.99
C LYS A 248 30.21 -24.35 -11.28
N LYS A 249 30.36 -23.79 -10.08
CA LYS A 249 31.66 -23.66 -9.39
C LYS A 249 32.10 -24.94 -8.67
N TYR A 250 31.16 -25.70 -8.09
CA TYR A 250 31.52 -26.72 -7.09
C TYR A 250 31.55 -28.17 -7.57
N ASP A 251 31.42 -28.40 -8.87
CA ASP A 251 31.43 -29.66 -9.63
C ASP A 251 30.66 -30.86 -9.04
N TYR A 252 30.81 -31.25 -7.76
CA TYR A 252 30.12 -32.37 -7.11
C TYR A 252 29.86 -32.23 -5.60
N ALA A 253 30.64 -31.44 -4.87
CA ALA A 253 30.63 -31.47 -3.40
C ALA A 253 29.32 -30.96 -2.76
N ARG A 254 28.46 -30.31 -3.56
CA ARG A 254 27.30 -29.55 -3.07
C ARG A 254 25.98 -29.85 -3.78
N LEU A 255 25.91 -30.87 -4.66
CA LEU A 255 24.63 -31.34 -5.23
C LEU A 255 23.72 -31.99 -4.16
N ASP A 256 24.35 -32.59 -3.15
CA ASP A 256 23.71 -33.11 -1.94
C ASP A 256 23.83 -32.14 -0.75
N ALA A 257 24.48 -30.98 -0.92
CA ALA A 257 24.52 -29.97 0.12
C ALA A 257 23.18 -29.24 0.18
N LYS A 258 22.75 -28.96 1.40
CA LYS A 258 21.51 -28.23 1.67
C LYS A 258 21.61 -26.83 1.08
N THR A 259 20.60 -26.45 0.28
CA THR A 259 20.41 -25.04 -0.11
C THR A 259 20.13 -24.21 1.13
N ASP A 260 20.60 -22.96 1.15
CA ASP A 260 20.35 -22.03 2.24
C ASP A 260 18.84 -21.93 2.53
N GLU A 261 18.47 -22.22 3.78
CA GLU A 261 17.08 -22.27 4.24
C GLU A 261 16.39 -20.92 4.01
N LYS A 262 17.10 -19.80 4.17
CA LYS A 262 16.55 -18.45 3.93
C LYS A 262 16.00 -18.29 2.52
N LYS A 263 16.73 -18.81 1.51
CA LYS A 263 16.32 -18.72 0.10
C LYS A 263 15.08 -19.55 -0.16
N ILE A 264 14.93 -20.67 0.53
CA ILE A 264 13.71 -21.44 0.39
C ILE A 264 12.56 -20.73 1.09
N PHE A 265 12.73 -20.32 2.35
CA PHE A 265 11.64 -19.67 3.08
C PHE A 265 11.13 -18.43 2.35
N GLY A 266 12.01 -17.66 1.71
CA GLY A 266 11.60 -16.58 0.81
C GLY A 266 10.72 -17.05 -0.36
N LEU A 267 11.14 -18.06 -1.12
CA LEU A 267 10.32 -18.60 -2.22
C LEU A 267 8.99 -19.18 -1.71
N TYR A 268 9.01 -19.86 -0.58
CA TYR A 268 7.83 -20.49 0.02
C TYR A 268 6.85 -19.45 0.55
N TYR A 269 7.33 -18.39 1.22
CA TYR A 269 6.54 -17.27 1.70
C TYR A 269 5.67 -16.69 0.58
N TYR A 270 6.30 -16.33 -0.54
CA TYR A 270 5.60 -15.74 -1.67
C TYR A 270 4.62 -16.71 -2.34
N LEU A 271 4.96 -18.01 -2.41
CA LEU A 271 4.01 -19.01 -2.89
C LEU A 271 2.76 -19.08 -2.01
N MET A 272 2.91 -19.01 -0.68
CA MET A 272 1.78 -18.97 0.24
C MET A 272 1.00 -17.65 0.12
N LYS A 273 1.70 -16.52 0.02
CA LYS A 273 1.12 -15.17 -0.18
C LYS A 273 0.20 -15.09 -1.40
N SER A 274 0.56 -15.79 -2.47
CA SER A 274 -0.23 -15.83 -3.71
C SER A 274 -1.54 -16.62 -3.66
N GLY A 275 -1.80 -17.38 -2.59
CA GLY A 275 -2.97 -18.26 -2.47
C GLY A 275 -3.00 -19.43 -3.46
N THR A 276 -1.93 -19.67 -4.24
CA THR A 276 -1.96 -20.68 -5.32
C THR A 276 -1.83 -22.11 -4.80
N THR A 277 -2.80 -22.95 -5.12
CA THR A 277 -2.88 -24.33 -4.62
C THR A 277 -2.51 -25.38 -5.68
N THR A 278 -1.34 -25.23 -6.32
CA THR A 278 -0.85 -26.23 -7.31
C THR A 278 -0.46 -27.54 -6.61
N THR A 279 -0.62 -28.70 -7.26
CA THR A 279 -0.23 -30.03 -6.70
C THR A 279 1.22 -30.06 -6.19
N SER A 280 2.15 -29.41 -6.89
CA SER A 280 3.55 -29.26 -6.45
C SER A 280 3.68 -28.45 -5.16
N ILE A 281 2.92 -27.36 -5.04
CA ILE A 281 2.87 -26.50 -3.85
C ILE A 281 2.23 -27.27 -2.71
N LYS A 282 1.08 -27.92 -2.91
CA LYS A 282 0.44 -28.79 -1.89
C LYS A 282 1.39 -29.88 -1.37
N ARG A 283 2.18 -30.52 -2.24
CA ARG A 283 3.18 -31.55 -1.87
C ARG A 283 4.34 -30.99 -1.06
N ILE A 284 4.73 -29.75 -1.35
CA ILE A 284 5.76 -29.00 -0.65
C ILE A 284 5.18 -28.57 0.71
N CYS A 285 4.05 -27.86 0.73
CA CYS A 285 3.30 -27.45 1.93
C CYS A 285 2.94 -28.61 2.85
N SER A 286 2.57 -29.80 2.35
CA SER A 286 2.27 -30.95 3.24
C SER A 286 3.49 -31.42 4.05
N ARG A 287 4.70 -31.02 3.64
CA ARG A 287 5.97 -31.28 4.36
C ARG A 287 6.39 -30.10 5.24
N TYR A 288 5.80 -28.93 5.04
CA TYR A 288 6.03 -27.73 5.82
C TYR A 288 4.80 -27.47 6.69
N THR A 289 4.91 -27.65 7.99
CA THR A 289 3.97 -27.01 8.91
C THR A 289 4.39 -25.56 9.11
N PRO A 290 3.74 -24.62 8.40
CA PRO A 290 3.32 -23.42 9.09
C PRO A 290 1.81 -23.24 8.95
N SER A 291 1.18 -22.66 9.98
CA SER A 291 -0.24 -22.32 9.95
C SER A 291 -0.52 -21.49 8.69
N ALA A 292 -1.29 -22.05 7.76
CA ALA A 292 -1.59 -21.41 6.47
C ALA A 292 -2.29 -20.05 6.62
N SER A 293 -2.82 -19.74 7.82
CA SER A 293 -3.54 -18.50 8.13
C SER A 293 -2.68 -17.24 8.13
N ILE A 294 -1.37 -17.33 8.39
CA ILE A 294 -0.49 -16.15 8.56
C ILE A 294 -0.10 -15.53 7.21
N PHE A 295 -0.27 -16.26 6.11
CA PHE A 295 0.28 -15.88 4.81
C PHE A 295 -0.75 -15.29 3.85
N SER A 296 -2.03 -15.19 4.19
CA SER A 296 -3.02 -14.59 3.28
C SER A 296 -2.83 -13.08 3.20
N ALA A 297 -2.47 -12.57 2.01
CA ALA A 297 -2.33 -11.13 1.78
C ALA A 297 -3.62 -10.37 2.05
N GLU A 298 -4.77 -10.95 1.68
CA GLU A 298 -6.10 -10.38 1.89
C GLU A 298 -6.44 -10.30 3.39
N LYS A 299 -6.13 -11.35 4.15
CA LYS A 299 -6.33 -11.34 5.60
C LYS A 299 -5.39 -10.33 6.28
N THR A 300 -4.12 -10.29 5.91
CA THR A 300 -3.16 -9.33 6.49
C THR A 300 -3.53 -7.89 6.17
N ALA A 301 -4.06 -7.59 4.97
CA ALA A 301 -4.54 -6.26 4.63
C ALA A 301 -5.79 -5.87 5.45
N ALA A 302 -6.75 -6.79 5.60
CA ALA A 302 -7.92 -6.57 6.45
C ALA A 302 -7.53 -6.37 7.92
N ASP A 303 -6.64 -7.22 8.43
CA ASP A 303 -6.10 -7.14 9.79
C ASP A 303 -5.36 -5.81 10.00
N LYS A 304 -4.60 -5.32 9.00
CA LYS A 304 -3.91 -4.01 9.05
C LYS A 304 -4.90 -2.85 9.08
N SER A 305 -5.91 -2.88 8.22
CA SER A 305 -6.98 -1.86 8.23
C SER A 305 -7.74 -1.84 9.55
N ALA A 306 -7.96 -3.01 10.17
CA ALA A 306 -8.60 -3.10 11.47
C ALA A 306 -7.69 -2.64 12.62
N LEU A 307 -6.37 -2.87 12.52
CA LEU A 307 -5.39 -2.32 13.45
C LEU A 307 -5.24 -0.81 13.31
N ASP A 308 -5.39 -0.25 12.11
CA ASP A 308 -5.29 1.19 11.86
C ASP A 308 -6.59 1.95 12.19
N ALA A 309 -7.70 1.25 12.36
CA ALA A 309 -8.97 1.84 12.78
C ALA A 309 -8.84 2.63 14.10
N PRO A 310 -9.59 3.73 14.30
CA PRO A 310 -9.61 4.47 15.55
C PRO A 310 -10.01 3.57 16.73
N ASP A 311 -9.48 3.85 17.93
CA ASP A 311 -9.76 3.04 19.11
C ASP A 311 -11.27 3.01 19.40
N SER A 312 -11.87 1.82 19.41
CA SER A 312 -13.29 1.62 19.72
C SER A 312 -13.68 2.32 21.02
N SER A 313 -12.81 2.34 22.03
CA SER A 313 -13.09 3.00 23.31
C SER A 313 -13.19 4.54 23.23
N VAL A 314 -12.55 5.17 22.24
CA VAL A 314 -12.67 6.60 21.98
C VAL A 314 -13.94 6.86 21.18
N LEU A 315 -14.23 6.03 20.18
CA LEU A 315 -15.49 6.09 19.43
C LEU A 315 -16.70 5.84 20.34
N ASP A 316 -16.60 4.93 21.31
CA ASP A 316 -17.65 4.65 22.29
C ASP A 316 -17.90 5.85 23.20
N LYS A 317 -16.84 6.53 23.67
CA LYS A 317 -16.99 7.75 24.49
C LYS A 317 -17.65 8.88 23.72
N VAL A 318 -17.24 9.08 22.47
CA VAL A 318 -17.81 10.10 21.60
C VAL A 318 -19.24 9.75 21.21
N SER A 319 -19.54 8.48 20.96
CA SER A 319 -20.91 8.02 20.65
C SER A 319 -21.84 8.19 21.85
N ASN A 320 -21.39 7.84 23.07
CA ASN A 320 -22.17 8.05 24.30
C ASN A 320 -22.48 9.54 24.54
N GLU A 321 -21.52 10.44 24.29
CA GLU A 321 -21.74 11.89 24.41
C GLU A 321 -22.78 12.40 23.40
N ILE A 322 -22.73 11.90 22.15
CA ILE A 322 -23.71 12.27 21.12
C ILE A 322 -25.10 11.69 21.45
N GLU A 323 -25.17 10.45 21.97
CA GLU A 323 -26.42 9.83 22.43
C GLU A 323 -27.08 10.66 23.55
N GLU A 324 -26.30 11.12 24.54
CA GLU A 324 -26.81 11.98 25.62
C GLU A 324 -27.36 13.31 25.06
N GLN A 325 -26.69 13.90 24.06
CA GLN A 325 -27.19 15.11 23.41
C GLN A 325 -28.45 14.87 22.56
N LEU A 326 -28.57 13.72 21.88
CA LEU A 326 -29.79 13.34 21.17
C LEU A 326 -30.97 13.10 22.11
N ASP A 327 -30.72 12.55 23.29
CA ASP A 327 -31.76 12.39 24.33
C ASP A 327 -32.30 13.76 24.78
N ILE A 328 -31.42 14.76 24.97
CA ILE A 328 -31.82 16.13 25.30
C ILE A 328 -32.68 16.76 24.19
N VAL A 329 -32.28 16.58 22.92
CA VAL A 329 -33.04 17.07 21.76
C VAL A 329 -34.42 16.39 21.68
N ARG A 330 -34.49 15.08 21.95
CA ARG A 330 -35.74 14.31 21.97
C ARG A 330 -36.71 14.81 23.03
N ASP A 331 -36.23 15.08 24.24
CA ASP A 331 -37.04 15.59 25.34
C ASP A 331 -37.60 17.00 25.04
N LYS A 332 -36.79 17.85 24.40
CA LYS A 332 -37.22 19.19 23.96
C LYS A 332 -38.27 19.12 22.86
N LEU A 333 -38.14 18.20 21.90
CA LEU A 333 -39.16 17.96 20.86
C LEU A 333 -40.48 17.40 21.43
N LEU A 334 -40.41 16.52 22.43
CA LEU A 334 -41.60 15.99 23.10
C LEU A 334 -42.32 17.07 23.92
N THR A 335 -41.57 18.01 24.47
CA THR A 335 -42.11 19.22 25.11
C THR A 335 -42.78 20.13 24.09
N LEU A 336 -42.19 20.32 22.89
CA LEU A 336 -42.79 21.01 21.74
C LEU A 336 -44.13 20.42 21.31
N TYR A 337 -44.22 19.09 21.28
CA TYR A 337 -45.47 18.40 20.96
C TYR A 337 -46.58 18.66 21.99
N SER A 338 -46.22 18.76 23.27
CA SER A 338 -47.16 18.80 24.38
C SER A 338 -47.71 20.20 24.70
N ASP A 339 -46.84 21.22 24.70
CA ASP A 339 -47.23 22.57 25.18
C ASP A 339 -47.74 23.49 24.06
N LYS A 340 -47.45 23.19 22.78
CA LYS A 340 -47.80 23.98 21.55
C LYS A 340 -47.45 25.48 21.59
N ASP A 341 -46.95 26.00 22.70
CA ASP A 341 -46.45 27.35 22.93
C ASP A 341 -45.02 27.22 23.46
N LEU A 342 -44.02 27.28 22.57
CA LEU A 342 -42.64 27.49 22.98
C LEU A 342 -42.17 28.89 22.64
N ASN A 343 -41.45 29.47 23.58
CA ASN A 343 -40.72 30.73 23.37
C ASN A 343 -39.64 30.55 22.29
N ASP A 344 -39.47 31.56 21.45
CA ASP A 344 -38.44 31.62 20.40
C ASP A 344 -37.03 31.29 20.92
N ASP A 345 -36.73 31.61 22.19
CA ASP A 345 -35.46 31.31 22.84
C ASP A 345 -35.18 29.80 22.97
N VAL A 346 -36.21 28.98 23.20
CA VAL A 346 -36.04 27.52 23.35
C VAL A 346 -35.84 26.85 21.99
N LEU A 347 -36.49 27.37 20.95
CA LEU A 347 -36.28 26.95 19.56
C LEU A 347 -34.88 27.33 19.09
N ALA A 348 -34.39 28.54 19.42
CA ALA A 348 -33.03 28.95 19.12
C ALA A 348 -31.99 28.03 19.78
N GLN A 349 -32.18 27.68 21.05
CA GLN A 349 -31.30 26.76 21.76
C GLN A 349 -31.32 25.34 21.14
N LEU A 350 -32.50 24.84 20.76
CA LEU A 350 -32.63 23.52 20.14
C LEU A 350 -31.89 23.44 18.79
N ARG A 351 -31.93 24.52 18.01
CA ARG A 351 -31.19 24.62 16.73
C ARG A 351 -29.68 24.68 16.93
N GLU A 352 -29.22 25.36 17.98
CA GLU A 352 -27.80 25.37 18.35
C GLU A 352 -27.31 23.98 18.75
N ASP A 353 -28.11 23.25 19.53
CA ASP A 353 -27.80 21.86 19.93
C ASP A 353 -27.73 20.94 18.70
N LEU A 354 -28.70 21.03 17.77
CA LEU A 354 -28.70 20.26 16.51
C LEU A 354 -27.50 20.60 15.62
N PHE A 355 -27.09 21.86 15.52
CA PHE A 355 -25.92 22.27 14.77
C PHE A 355 -24.62 21.67 15.33
N ASN A 356 -24.48 21.63 16.65
CA ASN A 356 -23.31 21.06 17.32
C ASN A 356 -23.25 19.53 17.12
N ILE A 357 -24.38 18.83 17.22
CA ILE A 357 -24.49 17.39 16.96
C ILE A 357 -24.14 17.11 15.49
N ASN A 358 -24.74 17.84 14.54
CA ASN A 358 -24.49 17.69 13.11
C ASN A 358 -23.00 17.92 12.74
N SER A 359 -22.38 18.94 13.32
CA SER A 359 -20.96 19.26 13.09
C SER A 359 -20.04 18.16 13.62
N THR A 360 -20.39 17.57 14.77
CA THR A 360 -19.62 16.47 15.38
C THR A 360 -19.76 15.18 14.56
N LEU A 361 -20.98 14.85 14.12
CA LEU A 361 -21.23 13.69 13.24
C LEU A 361 -20.51 13.82 11.89
N SER A 362 -20.53 15.01 11.30
CA SER A 362 -19.80 15.30 10.05
C SER A 362 -18.28 15.17 10.23
N LEU A 363 -17.73 15.63 11.36
CA LEU A 363 -16.30 15.50 11.67
C LEU A 363 -15.89 14.02 11.85
N LEU A 364 -16.81 13.18 12.31
CA LEU A 364 -16.64 11.74 12.49
C LEU A 364 -16.90 10.91 11.21
N GLY A 365 -17.30 11.57 10.11
CA GLY A 365 -17.61 10.92 8.83
C GLY A 365 -18.92 10.14 8.82
N LEU A 366 -19.86 10.46 9.73
CA LEU A 366 -21.20 9.89 9.79
C LEU A 366 -22.18 10.75 8.98
N ASP A 367 -21.98 10.80 7.66
CA ASP A 367 -22.71 11.70 6.76
C ASP A 367 -24.24 11.43 6.74
N ASP A 368 -24.64 10.15 6.81
CA ASP A 368 -26.07 9.77 6.83
C ASP A 368 -26.76 10.22 8.13
N ALA A 369 -26.08 10.09 9.27
CA ALA A 369 -26.59 10.56 10.56
C ALA A 369 -26.63 12.09 10.62
N ALA A 370 -25.61 12.76 10.08
CA ALA A 370 -25.57 14.21 9.92
C ALA A 370 -26.75 14.71 9.06
N SER A 371 -27.05 14.03 7.94
CA SER A 371 -28.21 14.36 7.10
C SER A 371 -29.53 14.23 7.87
N ALA A 372 -29.72 13.17 8.66
CA ALA A 372 -30.93 13.00 9.46
C ALA A 372 -31.11 14.12 10.51
N ILE A 373 -30.01 14.61 11.10
CA ILE A 373 -30.04 15.76 12.02
C ILE A 373 -30.31 17.07 11.28
N HIS A 374 -29.82 17.22 10.06
CA HIS A 374 -30.12 18.37 9.22
C HIS A 374 -31.61 18.45 8.85
N ASP A 375 -32.23 17.32 8.52
CA ASP A 375 -33.66 17.24 8.21
C ASP A 375 -34.54 17.73 9.38
N ILE A 376 -34.10 17.51 10.63
CA ILE A 376 -34.78 18.03 11.83
C ILE A 376 -34.67 19.56 11.92
N ASP A 377 -33.52 20.15 11.58
CA ASP A 377 -33.35 21.62 11.57
C ASP A 377 -34.24 22.27 10.50
N ASP A 378 -34.37 21.63 9.33
CA ASP A 378 -35.27 22.06 8.25
C ASP A 378 -36.74 21.99 8.67
N ASP A 379 -37.15 20.90 9.33
CA ASP A 379 -38.49 20.73 9.90
C ASP A 379 -38.80 21.80 10.97
N LEU A 380 -37.84 22.14 11.83
CA LEU A 380 -37.97 23.23 12.81
C LEU A 380 -38.03 24.61 12.14
N CYS A 381 -37.26 24.85 11.08
CA CYS A 381 -37.33 26.09 10.29
C CYS A 381 -38.69 26.26 9.61
N ALA A 382 -39.28 25.16 9.10
CA ALA A 382 -40.62 25.17 8.54
C ALA A 382 -41.67 25.55 9.60
N ILE A 383 -41.54 25.02 10.83
CA ILE A 383 -42.41 25.37 11.97
C ILE A 383 -42.29 26.85 12.32
N ILE A 384 -41.07 27.38 12.47
CA ILE A 384 -40.81 28.79 12.82
C ILE A 384 -41.34 29.75 11.77
N SER A 385 -41.19 29.41 10.48
CA SER A 385 -41.65 30.25 9.37
C SER A 385 -43.17 30.21 9.15
N GLY A 386 -43.90 29.40 9.91
CA GLY A 386 -45.36 29.25 9.78
C GLY A 386 -45.79 28.62 8.46
N SER A 387 -44.88 27.92 7.76
CA SER A 387 -45.15 27.27 6.46
C SER A 387 -45.71 25.85 6.59
N VAL A 388 -46.06 25.41 7.80
CA VAL A 388 -46.45 24.02 8.08
C VAL A 388 -47.97 23.91 8.21
N ASP A 389 -48.59 23.16 7.29
CA ASP A 389 -50.02 22.85 7.32
C ASP A 389 -50.40 21.83 8.42
N ASN A 390 -49.44 21.04 8.93
CA ASN A 390 -49.68 20.01 9.95
C ASN A 390 -48.50 19.84 10.93
N PHE A 391 -48.48 20.66 11.99
CA PHE A 391 -47.46 20.68 13.05
C PHE A 391 -47.18 19.30 13.67
N GLU A 392 -48.22 18.49 13.88
CA GLU A 392 -48.09 17.15 14.49
C GLU A 392 -47.35 16.17 13.57
N SER A 393 -47.48 16.31 12.25
CA SER A 393 -46.76 15.47 11.28
C SER A 393 -45.28 15.82 11.18
N THR A 394 -44.92 17.10 11.32
CA THR A 394 -43.54 17.58 11.27
C THR A 394 -42.76 17.17 12.51
N ILE A 395 -43.38 17.23 13.70
CA ILE A 395 -42.74 16.72 14.92
C ILE A 395 -42.57 15.19 14.88
N ALA A 396 -43.53 14.45 14.31
CA ALA A 396 -43.41 13.00 14.14
C ALA A 396 -42.24 12.65 13.20
N SER A 397 -42.10 13.37 12.07
CA SER A 397 -40.96 13.26 11.15
C SER A 397 -39.62 13.49 11.86
N ALA A 398 -39.53 14.58 12.65
CA ALA A 398 -38.34 14.87 13.43
C ALA A 398 -38.00 13.77 14.45
N ALA A 399 -39.00 13.15 15.09
CA ALA A 399 -38.78 12.04 16.02
C ALA A 399 -38.26 10.78 15.30
N ASP A 400 -38.80 10.47 14.11
CA ASP A 400 -38.33 9.35 13.28
C ASP A 400 -36.86 9.57 12.84
N SER A 401 -36.49 10.81 12.49
CA SER A 401 -35.11 11.18 12.14
C SER A 401 -34.13 11.05 13.31
N ILE A 402 -34.58 11.36 14.55
CA ILE A 402 -33.77 11.11 15.76
C ILE A 402 -33.55 9.62 15.98
N GLU A 403 -34.58 8.79 15.79
CA GLU A 403 -34.45 7.33 15.95
C GLU A 403 -33.52 6.73 14.89
N ALA A 404 -33.57 7.25 13.65
CA ALA A 404 -32.65 6.87 12.59
C ALA A 404 -31.20 7.25 12.91
N ALA A 405 -30.95 8.48 13.38
CA ALA A 405 -29.62 8.94 13.77
C ALA A 405 -29.05 8.13 14.95
N ASP A 406 -29.87 7.86 15.96
CA ASP A 406 -29.50 7.04 17.13
C ASP A 406 -29.13 5.59 16.72
N ALA A 407 -29.88 4.99 15.79
CA ALA A 407 -29.55 3.68 15.24
C ALA A 407 -28.22 3.66 14.46
N MET A 408 -27.90 4.72 13.72
CA MET A 408 -26.64 4.86 12.98
C MET A 408 -25.44 5.06 13.91
N ILE A 409 -25.60 5.85 14.97
CA ILE A 409 -24.56 6.09 16.00
C ILE A 409 -24.27 4.80 16.77
N LYS A 410 -25.30 4.03 17.15
CA LYS A 410 -25.13 2.71 17.78
C LYS A 410 -24.43 1.69 16.88
N GLY A 411 -24.49 1.89 15.56
CA GLY A 411 -23.75 1.11 14.57
C GLY A 411 -22.29 1.55 14.35
N PHE A 412 -21.91 2.75 14.81
CA PHE A 412 -20.61 3.37 14.55
C PHE A 412 -19.42 2.68 15.25
N GLY A 413 -19.69 1.78 16.19
CA GLY A 413 -18.69 0.95 16.89
C GLY A 413 -18.71 -0.55 16.56
N ASP A 414 -19.67 -1.06 15.77
CA ASP A 414 -19.73 -2.49 15.42
C ASP A 414 -19.02 -2.78 14.08
N PRO A 415 -17.85 -3.44 14.08
CA PRO A 415 -17.13 -3.78 12.84
C PRO A 415 -17.93 -4.71 11.91
N LYS A 416 -19.06 -5.28 12.34
CA LYS A 416 -19.96 -6.04 11.46
C LYS A 416 -21.00 -5.18 10.76
N ALA A 417 -21.35 -4.01 11.29
CA ALA A 417 -22.34 -3.10 10.69
C ALA A 417 -21.80 -2.40 9.44
N GLN A 418 -20.48 -2.22 9.32
CA GLN A 418 -19.82 -1.63 8.15
C GLN A 418 -19.74 -2.55 6.90
N THR A 419 -20.37 -3.73 6.94
CA THR A 419 -20.53 -4.57 5.73
C THR A 419 -21.75 -4.21 4.88
N GLY A 420 -22.55 -3.24 5.31
CA GLY A 420 -23.60 -2.62 4.50
C GLY A 420 -23.11 -1.34 3.83
N THR A 421 -22.54 -1.45 2.64
CA THR A 421 -22.45 -0.38 1.61
C THR A 421 -22.28 1.06 2.13
N ALA A 422 -21.18 1.35 2.81
CA ALA A 422 -20.66 2.72 2.86
C ALA A 422 -20.00 3.02 1.51
N GLN A 423 -20.81 3.32 0.50
CA GLN A 423 -20.32 4.05 -0.67
C GLN A 423 -20.01 5.46 -0.20
N GLN A 424 -18.72 5.69 0.10
CA GLN A 424 -18.16 7.02 0.24
C GLN A 424 -18.64 7.90 -0.92
N PRO A 425 -19.24 9.08 -0.69
CA PRO A 425 -19.49 10.02 -1.75
C PRO A 425 -18.17 10.71 -2.09
N LYS A 426 -17.38 10.11 -2.99
CA LYS A 426 -16.31 10.83 -3.69
C LYS A 426 -16.81 11.21 -5.09
N ASN A 427 -17.08 12.50 -5.27
CA ASN A 427 -17.00 13.25 -6.53
C ASN A 427 -17.49 12.55 -7.82
N SER A 428 -18.73 12.05 -7.84
CA SER A 428 -19.28 11.36 -9.02
C SER A 428 -19.29 12.20 -10.31
N TYR A 429 -19.44 13.52 -10.24
CA TYR A 429 -19.48 14.35 -11.46
C TYR A 429 -18.08 14.75 -11.97
N PHE A 430 -17.09 14.85 -11.08
CA PHE A 430 -15.72 15.12 -11.48
C PHE A 430 -15.10 13.86 -12.06
N ASP A 431 -15.22 12.71 -11.39
CA ASP A 431 -14.68 11.44 -11.85
C ASP A 431 -15.29 10.97 -13.18
N GLU A 432 -16.58 11.23 -13.42
CA GLU A 432 -17.21 10.92 -14.71
C GLU A 432 -16.70 11.84 -15.84
N ALA A 433 -16.50 13.13 -15.56
CA ALA A 433 -15.89 14.06 -16.51
C ALA A 433 -14.40 13.73 -16.78
N LEU A 434 -13.66 13.31 -15.74
CA LEU A 434 -12.28 12.83 -15.86
C LEU A 434 -12.21 11.60 -16.78
N ASP A 435 -13.06 10.60 -16.55
CA ASP A 435 -13.09 9.36 -17.35
C ASP A 435 -13.43 9.64 -18.82
N ILE A 436 -14.33 10.59 -19.09
CA ILE A 436 -14.66 11.02 -20.45
C ILE A 436 -13.45 11.67 -21.12
N LEU A 437 -12.79 12.61 -20.46
CA LEU A 437 -11.62 13.32 -21.01
C LEU A 437 -10.43 12.39 -21.28
N ILE A 438 -10.18 11.40 -20.41
CA ILE A 438 -9.11 10.42 -20.59
C ILE A 438 -9.44 9.49 -21.76
N LYS A 439 -10.67 8.98 -21.85
CA LYS A 439 -11.12 8.14 -22.97
C LYS A 439 -11.04 8.88 -24.30
N GLU A 440 -11.43 10.15 -24.31
CA GLU A 440 -11.33 11.02 -25.49
C GLU A 440 -9.87 11.24 -25.90
N SER A 441 -8.99 11.53 -24.93
CA SER A 441 -7.55 11.70 -25.16
C SER A 441 -6.90 10.44 -25.73
N ARG A 442 -7.25 9.24 -25.21
CA ARG A 442 -6.78 7.96 -25.74
C ARG A 442 -7.29 7.69 -27.15
N SER A 443 -8.58 7.97 -27.40
CA SER A 443 -9.16 7.82 -28.74
C SER A 443 -8.44 8.70 -29.76
N ASN A 444 -8.17 9.95 -29.39
CA ASN A 444 -7.41 10.88 -30.24
C ASN A 444 -5.95 10.44 -30.40
N MET A 445 -5.31 9.90 -29.37
CA MET A 445 -3.95 9.36 -29.47
C MET A 445 -3.87 8.18 -30.45
N SER A 446 -4.84 7.26 -30.43
CA SER A 446 -4.90 6.17 -31.40
C SER A 446 -5.08 6.66 -32.83
N LYS A 447 -5.85 7.75 -33.05
CA LYS A 447 -5.98 8.38 -34.38
C LYS A 447 -4.65 9.00 -34.82
N VAL A 448 -3.98 9.74 -33.94
CA VAL A 448 -2.64 10.31 -34.21
C VAL A 448 -1.68 9.21 -34.65
N LYS A 449 -1.64 8.08 -33.94
CA LYS A 449 -0.78 6.95 -34.30
C LYS A 449 -1.10 6.38 -35.68
N SER A 450 -2.38 6.17 -35.99
CA SER A 450 -2.80 5.67 -37.30
C SER A 450 -2.42 6.63 -38.43
N GLU A 451 -2.62 7.93 -38.25
CA GLU A 451 -2.25 8.96 -39.24
C GLU A 451 -0.72 9.08 -39.40
N MET A 452 0.05 8.90 -38.31
CA MET A 452 1.50 8.84 -38.33
C MET A 452 2.03 7.59 -39.06
N GLU A 453 1.42 6.42 -38.84
CA GLU A 453 1.74 5.18 -39.56
C GLU A 453 1.44 5.33 -41.06
N GLU A 454 0.28 5.90 -41.42
CA GLU A 454 -0.11 6.15 -42.80
C GLU A 454 0.79 7.19 -43.49
N TYR A 455 1.27 8.21 -42.77
CA TYR A 455 2.28 9.16 -43.26
C TYR A 455 3.61 8.45 -43.62
N VAL A 456 4.06 7.50 -42.78
CA VAL A 456 5.29 6.73 -43.07
C VAL A 456 5.08 5.79 -44.27
N ASP A 457 3.94 5.10 -44.33
CA ASP A 457 3.61 4.14 -45.40
C ASP A 457 3.36 4.80 -46.76
N SER A 458 2.83 6.04 -46.76
CA SER A 458 2.59 6.84 -47.96
C SER A 458 3.83 7.55 -48.52
N CYS A 459 5.03 7.12 -48.13
CA CYS A 459 6.30 7.76 -48.50
C CYS A 459 6.39 9.24 -48.08
N MET A 460 5.87 9.58 -46.89
CA MET A 460 5.89 10.93 -46.31
C MET A 460 4.97 11.94 -47.03
N ASP A 461 3.78 11.50 -47.44
CA ASP A 461 2.77 12.40 -48.00
C ASP A 461 2.12 13.27 -46.89
N ARG A 462 2.39 14.57 -46.93
CA ARG A 462 1.95 15.53 -45.90
C ARG A 462 0.43 15.66 -45.81
N SER A 463 -0.33 15.28 -46.84
CA SER A 463 -1.80 15.32 -46.71
C SER A 463 -2.31 14.37 -45.63
N GLN A 464 -1.59 13.28 -45.35
CA GLN A 464 -1.96 12.26 -44.36
C GLN A 464 -1.79 12.72 -42.91
N ILE A 465 -0.92 13.69 -42.63
CA ILE A 465 -0.63 14.18 -41.25
C ILE A 465 -1.30 15.53 -40.92
N SER A 466 -2.06 16.09 -41.87
CA SER A 466 -2.67 17.43 -41.75
C SER A 466 -3.62 17.59 -40.56
N ARG A 467 -4.19 16.50 -40.05
CA ARG A 467 -5.14 16.49 -38.93
C ARG A 467 -4.50 16.18 -37.57
N VAL A 468 -3.28 15.65 -37.54
CA VAL A 468 -2.53 15.36 -36.31
C VAL A 468 -2.35 16.60 -35.42
N PRO A 469 -2.04 17.82 -35.92
CA PRO A 469 -1.91 19.00 -35.06
C PRO A 469 -3.18 19.36 -34.28
N LEU A 470 -4.35 19.15 -34.91
CA LEU A 470 -5.64 19.38 -34.26
C LEU A 470 -5.87 18.35 -33.13
N LEU A 471 -5.62 17.06 -33.43
CA LEU A 471 -5.79 15.98 -32.46
C LEU A 471 -4.84 16.13 -31.26
N LEU A 472 -3.58 16.53 -31.50
CA LEU A 472 -2.63 16.82 -30.42
C LEU A 472 -3.03 18.07 -29.63
N GLY A 473 -3.64 19.07 -30.27
CA GLY A 473 -4.21 20.22 -29.57
C GLY A 473 -5.37 19.86 -28.64
N GLU A 474 -6.26 18.96 -29.07
CA GLU A 474 -7.36 18.43 -28.24
C GLU A 474 -6.82 17.63 -27.04
N ILE A 475 -5.82 16.77 -27.26
CA ILE A 475 -5.16 16.01 -26.19
C ILE A 475 -4.45 16.96 -25.20
N HIS A 476 -3.76 17.99 -25.71
CA HIS A 476 -3.15 19.01 -24.85
C HIS A 476 -4.19 19.71 -23.98
N GLY A 477 -5.30 20.16 -24.57
CA GLY A 477 -6.37 20.83 -23.85
C GLY A 477 -6.96 19.96 -22.74
N ALA A 478 -7.22 18.68 -23.03
CA ALA A 478 -7.68 17.72 -22.03
C ALA A 478 -6.65 17.55 -20.91
N LEU A 479 -5.37 17.35 -21.23
CA LEU A 479 -4.29 17.21 -20.24
C LEU A 479 -4.09 18.47 -19.37
N SER A 480 -4.28 19.67 -19.93
CA SER A 480 -4.23 20.92 -19.17
C SER A 480 -5.42 21.07 -18.21
N ILE A 481 -6.62 20.65 -18.62
CA ILE A 481 -7.80 20.63 -17.73
C ILE A 481 -7.60 19.65 -16.58
N LEU A 482 -6.87 18.55 -16.84
CA LEU A 482 -6.52 17.52 -15.86
C LEU A 482 -5.31 17.88 -14.98
N GLU A 483 -4.72 19.08 -15.13
CA GLU A 483 -3.51 19.54 -14.42
C GLU A 483 -2.29 18.60 -14.63
N PHE A 484 -2.23 17.87 -15.75
CA PHE A 484 -1.10 17.02 -16.12
C PHE A 484 -0.04 17.82 -16.88
N ASP A 485 0.53 18.82 -16.22
CA ASP A 485 1.41 19.83 -16.80
C ASP A 485 2.58 19.23 -17.61
N LYS A 486 3.22 18.19 -17.08
CA LYS A 486 4.33 17.51 -17.76
C LYS A 486 3.89 16.85 -19.06
N ALA A 487 2.76 16.13 -19.05
CA ALA A 487 2.25 15.46 -20.24
C ALA A 487 1.75 16.46 -21.29
N ALA A 488 1.09 17.54 -20.85
CA ALA A 488 0.67 18.63 -21.72
C ALA A 488 1.86 19.27 -22.44
N ASN A 489 2.94 19.58 -21.73
CA ASN A 489 4.15 20.18 -22.31
C ASN A 489 4.83 19.28 -23.36
N ILE A 490 4.86 17.97 -23.13
CA ILE A 490 5.41 16.98 -24.07
C ILE A 490 4.55 16.93 -25.34
N ILE A 491 3.21 16.90 -25.21
CA ILE A 491 2.29 16.95 -26.37
C ILE A 491 2.44 18.26 -27.15
N SER A 492 2.55 19.40 -26.46
CA SER A 492 2.77 20.71 -27.08
C SER A 492 4.05 20.74 -27.91
N SER A 493 5.12 20.13 -27.39
CA SER A 493 6.42 20.03 -28.05
C SER A 493 6.34 19.12 -29.29
N CYS A 494 5.66 17.97 -29.19
CA CYS A 494 5.37 17.12 -30.34
C CYS A 494 4.57 17.86 -31.43
N ASN A 495 3.52 18.59 -31.02
CA ASN A 495 2.66 19.33 -31.95
C ASN A 495 3.44 20.45 -32.68
N SER A 496 4.28 21.17 -31.95
CA SER A 496 5.15 22.22 -32.50
C SER A 496 6.14 21.65 -33.51
N TYR A 497 6.73 20.48 -33.23
CA TYR A 497 7.63 19.79 -34.14
C TYR A 497 6.92 19.36 -35.44
N ILE A 498 5.74 18.72 -35.33
CA ILE A 498 4.97 18.28 -36.50
C ILE A 498 4.56 19.47 -37.37
N THR A 499 4.08 20.55 -36.76
CA THR A 499 3.64 21.74 -37.48
C THR A 499 4.81 22.43 -38.20
N SER A 500 5.88 22.75 -37.47
CA SER A 500 6.98 23.56 -38.02
C SER A 500 7.96 22.77 -38.90
N LYS A 501 8.23 21.49 -38.60
CA LYS A 501 9.28 20.70 -39.27
C LYS A 501 8.75 19.70 -40.28
N ILE A 502 7.51 19.24 -40.15
CA ILE A 502 6.92 18.24 -41.05
C ILE A 502 5.96 18.89 -42.05
N ILE A 503 5.06 19.77 -41.58
CA ILE A 503 4.02 20.37 -42.42
C ILE A 503 4.54 21.62 -43.15
N GLU A 504 5.11 22.58 -42.42
CA GLU A 504 5.51 23.90 -42.97
C GLU A 504 6.88 23.92 -43.66
N SER A 505 7.79 22.99 -43.33
CA SER A 505 9.14 22.94 -43.90
C SER A 505 9.19 22.18 -45.21
N ASP A 506 9.94 22.63 -46.22
CA ASP A 506 10.14 21.93 -47.52
C ASP A 506 11.10 20.72 -47.45
N THR A 507 11.72 20.47 -46.30
CA THR A 507 12.65 19.34 -46.12
C THR A 507 11.96 18.13 -45.51
N THR A 508 12.16 16.95 -46.09
CA THR A 508 11.68 15.69 -45.50
C THR A 508 12.42 15.40 -44.17
N PRO A 509 11.69 15.09 -43.08
CA PRO A 509 12.30 14.77 -41.78
C PRO A 509 13.15 13.50 -41.87
N LYS A 510 14.18 13.40 -41.03
CA LYS A 510 15.01 12.19 -40.96
C LYS A 510 14.23 11.08 -40.26
N THR A 511 14.45 9.84 -40.68
CA THR A 511 13.83 8.66 -40.07
C THR A 511 14.09 8.57 -38.56
N SER A 512 15.29 8.95 -38.11
CA SER A 512 15.64 9.03 -36.68
C SER A 512 14.75 9.97 -35.88
N ASP A 513 14.31 11.07 -36.51
CA ASP A 513 13.55 12.10 -35.82
C ASP A 513 12.07 11.67 -35.73
N LEU A 514 11.58 10.92 -36.72
CA LEU A 514 10.27 10.28 -36.65
C LEU A 514 10.23 9.16 -35.60
N ASP A 515 11.30 8.38 -35.45
CA ASP A 515 11.40 7.36 -34.41
C ASP A 515 11.34 7.99 -33.01
N SER A 516 12.11 9.05 -32.76
CA SER A 516 12.07 9.77 -31.48
C SER A 516 10.72 10.42 -31.19
N LEU A 517 10.04 10.96 -32.21
CA LEU A 517 8.69 11.52 -32.07
C LEU A 517 7.67 10.44 -31.71
N THR A 518 7.78 9.27 -32.37
CA THR A 518 6.93 8.10 -32.11
C THR A 518 7.14 7.56 -30.70
N ASP A 519 8.39 7.50 -30.22
CA ASP A 519 8.72 7.10 -28.86
C ASP A 519 8.15 8.06 -27.80
N SER A 520 8.18 9.37 -28.07
CA SER A 520 7.57 10.38 -27.17
C SER A 520 6.04 10.27 -27.12
N LEU A 521 5.38 10.07 -28.26
CA LEU A 521 3.92 9.86 -28.32
C LEU A 521 3.52 8.55 -27.63
N ALA A 522 4.28 7.48 -27.81
CA ALA A 522 4.06 6.19 -27.13
C ALA A 522 4.20 6.30 -25.61
N GLY A 523 5.16 7.10 -25.13
CA GLY A 523 5.32 7.37 -23.69
C GLY A 523 4.11 8.07 -23.07
N ILE A 524 3.47 8.99 -23.81
CA ILE A 524 2.25 9.68 -23.36
C ILE A 524 1.03 8.75 -23.46
N GLU A 525 0.94 7.92 -24.51
CA GLU A 525 -0.09 6.89 -24.62
C GLU A 525 -0.06 5.94 -23.41
N TRP A 526 1.13 5.50 -23.01
CA TRP A 526 1.32 4.63 -21.84
C TRP A 526 1.04 5.35 -20.52
N TYR A 527 1.33 6.65 -20.44
CA TYR A 527 0.99 7.46 -19.27
C TYR A 527 -0.54 7.58 -19.10
N LEU A 528 -1.26 7.84 -20.20
CA LEU A 528 -2.73 7.88 -20.20
C LEU A 528 -3.36 6.51 -19.88
N GLU A 529 -2.77 5.41 -20.37
CA GLU A 529 -3.23 4.05 -20.07
C GLU A 529 -2.98 3.66 -18.61
N GLY A 530 -1.83 4.05 -18.04
CA GLY A 530 -1.52 3.81 -16.63
C GLY A 530 -2.43 4.58 -15.66
N PHE A 531 -2.86 5.79 -16.04
CA PHE A 531 -3.78 6.57 -15.20
C PHE A 531 -5.20 6.00 -15.20
N ASP A 532 -5.70 5.49 -16.34
CA ASP A 532 -7.02 4.86 -16.50
C ASP A 532 -7.15 3.55 -15.68
N GLU A 533 -6.08 2.73 -15.64
CA GLU A 533 -6.11 1.45 -14.91
C GLU A 533 -5.85 1.56 -13.40
N PHE A 534 -5.06 2.55 -12.95
CA PHE A 534 -4.56 2.61 -11.57
C PHE A 534 -4.87 3.91 -10.82
N ARG A 535 -5.48 4.92 -11.46
CA ARG A 535 -5.72 6.26 -10.86
C ARG A 535 -4.44 6.86 -10.23
N GLN A 536 -3.27 6.50 -10.75
CA GLN A 536 -1.96 6.96 -10.27
C GLN A 536 -1.13 7.50 -11.43
N THR A 537 -0.54 8.68 -11.27
CA THR A 537 0.37 9.29 -12.23
C THR A 537 1.80 8.79 -12.00
N ASN A 538 2.38 8.08 -12.98
CA ASN A 538 3.77 7.65 -12.93
C ASN A 538 4.67 8.54 -13.81
N ASP A 539 5.18 9.61 -13.20
CA ASP A 539 6.03 10.62 -13.86
C ASP A 539 7.31 10.05 -14.49
N GLY A 540 7.78 8.88 -14.05
CA GLY A 540 8.99 8.25 -14.59
C GLY A 540 8.85 7.81 -16.05
N LEU A 541 7.63 7.61 -16.56
CA LEU A 541 7.35 7.35 -17.98
C LEU A 541 7.48 8.64 -18.81
N LEU A 542 7.08 9.77 -18.24
CA LEU A 542 7.19 11.08 -18.89
C LEU A 542 8.65 11.54 -19.00
N ASP A 543 9.52 11.12 -18.07
CA ASP A 543 10.96 11.37 -18.14
C ASP A 543 11.62 10.73 -19.38
N VAL A 544 11.12 9.56 -19.82
CA VAL A 544 11.62 8.88 -21.02
C VAL A 544 11.12 9.60 -22.28
N ALA A 545 9.83 9.95 -22.32
CA ALA A 545 9.24 10.72 -23.42
C ALA A 545 9.89 12.11 -23.58
N SER A 546 10.23 12.77 -22.47
CA SER A 546 10.93 14.05 -22.44
C SER A 546 12.35 13.93 -22.98
N ARG A 547 13.09 12.88 -22.60
CA ARG A 547 14.45 12.63 -23.13
C ARG A 547 14.48 12.35 -24.63
N SER A 548 13.45 11.68 -25.16
CA SER A 548 13.32 11.47 -26.61
C SER A 548 13.04 12.79 -27.35
N LEU A 549 12.29 13.71 -26.74
CA LEU A 549 12.09 15.08 -27.27
C LEU A 549 13.31 16.00 -27.11
N GLU A 550 14.11 15.82 -26.06
CA GLU A 550 15.41 16.50 -25.90
C GLU A 550 16.36 16.12 -27.04
N GLN A 551 16.36 14.85 -27.45
CA GLN A 551 17.16 14.36 -28.59
C GLN A 551 16.70 14.94 -29.94
N LEU A 552 15.42 15.33 -30.04
CA LEU A 552 14.85 16.03 -31.20
C LEU A 552 15.21 17.53 -31.24
N GLY A 553 15.75 18.08 -30.14
CA GLY A 553 16.03 19.51 -29.99
C GLY A 553 14.78 20.37 -29.77
N ALA A 554 13.61 19.76 -29.51
CA ALA A 554 12.32 20.45 -29.38
C ALA A 554 12.08 21.11 -28.01
N LEU A 555 12.79 20.67 -26.96
CA LEU A 555 12.64 21.23 -25.60
C LEU A 555 13.41 22.55 -25.38
N ASN A 556 14.34 22.91 -26.28
CA ASN A 556 15.18 24.11 -26.10
C ASN A 556 14.50 25.44 -26.50
N ASP A 557 13.31 25.42 -27.11
CA ASP A 557 12.61 26.64 -27.54
C ASP A 557 11.72 27.27 -26.45
N PHE A 558 11.56 26.63 -25.29
CA PHE A 558 10.76 27.17 -24.16
C PHE A 558 11.58 27.67 -22.97
N GLY A 559 12.91 27.52 -22.98
CA GLY A 559 13.80 27.93 -21.88
C GLY A 559 14.56 29.25 -22.06
N ALA A 560 14.55 29.85 -23.24
CA ALA A 560 15.42 30.99 -23.57
C ALA A 560 14.75 32.38 -23.46
N SER A 561 13.72 32.54 -22.61
CA SER A 561 13.04 33.84 -22.42
C SER A 561 12.95 34.35 -20.98
N SER A 562 13.55 33.68 -19.98
CA SER A 562 13.43 34.12 -18.58
C SER A 562 14.72 34.19 -17.76
N GLU A 563 15.90 34.14 -18.38
CA GLU A 563 17.16 34.44 -17.68
C GLU A 563 18.12 35.27 -18.53
N SER A 564 17.77 36.54 -18.76
CA SER A 564 18.78 37.58 -19.04
C SER A 564 18.24 38.97 -18.70
N GLY A 565 18.39 39.37 -17.44
CA GLY A 565 18.07 40.74 -17.06
C GLY A 565 18.08 41.04 -15.58
N VAL A 566 19.26 40.99 -14.94
CA VAL A 566 19.76 41.88 -13.85
C VAL A 566 21.21 41.42 -13.67
N GLY A 567 22.23 42.07 -14.22
CA GLY A 567 22.55 43.46 -13.99
C GLY A 567 23.70 43.54 -12.99
N ALA A 568 24.92 43.24 -13.46
CA ALA A 568 26.13 43.58 -12.74
C ALA A 568 26.23 45.11 -12.59
N ALA A 569 26.41 45.60 -11.36
CA ALA A 569 26.86 46.96 -11.10
C ALA A 569 27.93 46.95 -10.00
N HIS A 570 29.17 47.10 -10.47
CA HIS A 570 30.31 47.82 -9.89
C HIS A 570 30.50 47.92 -8.35
N HIS A 571 31.59 47.28 -7.88
CA HIS A 571 32.77 47.82 -7.15
C HIS A 571 32.70 49.21 -6.48
N PRO A 572 33.42 49.46 -5.36
CA PRO A 572 34.82 49.01 -5.10
C PRO A 572 34.98 47.90 -4.08
#